data_AF-A0A2S7IR90-F1
#
_entry.id   AF-A0A2S7IR90-F1
#
_cell.length_a   1.000
_cell.length_b   1.000
_cell.length_c   1.000
_cell.angle_alpha   90.00
_cell.angle_beta   90.00
_cell.angle_gamma   90.00
#
_symmetry.space_group_name_H-M   'P 1'
#
loop_
_entity.id
_entity.type
_entity.pdbx_description
1 polymer ?
#
loop_
_entity_poly.entity_id
_entity_poly.type
_entity_poly.pdbx_seq_one_letter_code
_entity_poly.pdbx_strand_id
1 'polypeptide(L)'
;MIEEDEITILLSDLFELYGYDFTNYSKASLKRRILRLCSLDKFPSFAELRYRIKSDPTYLQRFVEEITVNVTEMFRDPQFYKTLRTEVLPSLGSKPFIRIWHAGCSTGEEVYSMAILLKELNLLHKSLLYATDLNPTVLEKARKGIFPLPHLKQYSENYILSGGIQDFSSYYTAHYGQVKFREELSEKMIFSTHNLVSDRSFNEFDLILCRNVLIYFDKDLQETVLRLFDESLGSLGYLALGSKETLKFSSVAAQYRQLNREKIWRKIH
;
A
#
# COMPACT_ATOMS: atom_id res chain seq x y z
N MET A 1 -22.74 -18.75 14.95
CA MET A 1 -22.27 -17.34 14.83
C MET A 1 -20.80 -17.36 15.24
N ILE A 2 -19.90 -16.62 14.58
CA ILE A 2 -18.49 -16.60 15.01
C ILE A 2 -18.34 -15.60 16.15
N GLU A 3 -17.86 -16.08 17.29
CA GLU A 3 -17.66 -15.30 18.51
C GLU A 3 -16.33 -14.51 18.48
N GLU A 4 -16.17 -13.52 19.35
CA GLU A 4 -14.93 -12.71 19.40
C GLU A 4 -13.69 -13.51 19.84
N ASP A 5 -13.87 -14.46 20.74
CA ASP A 5 -12.81 -15.35 21.20
C ASP A 5 -12.30 -16.25 20.07
N GLU A 6 -13.22 -16.75 19.22
CA GLU A 6 -12.88 -17.54 18.04
C GLU A 6 -12.05 -16.74 17.04
N ILE A 7 -12.39 -15.47 16.82
CA ILE A 7 -11.59 -14.58 15.97
C ILE A 7 -10.20 -14.40 16.57
N THR A 8 -10.10 -14.13 17.87
CA THR A 8 -8.82 -13.96 18.55
C THR A 8 -7.92 -15.19 18.41
N ILE A 9 -8.49 -16.39 18.56
CA ILE A 9 -7.78 -17.66 18.33
C ILE A 9 -7.28 -17.75 16.88
N LEU A 10 -8.12 -17.39 15.91
CA LEU A 10 -7.73 -17.43 14.51
C LEU A 10 -6.60 -16.45 14.19
N LEU A 11 -6.60 -15.25 14.77
CA LEU A 11 -5.53 -14.28 14.58
C LEU A 11 -4.21 -14.76 15.19
N SER A 12 -4.25 -15.39 16.37
CA SER A 12 -3.07 -16.01 16.98
C SER A 12 -2.54 -17.15 16.11
N ASP A 13 -3.40 -18.01 15.54
CA ASP A 13 -2.94 -19.05 14.61
C ASP A 13 -2.25 -18.46 13.37
N LEU A 14 -2.79 -17.37 12.80
CA LEU A 14 -2.22 -16.72 11.63
C LEU A 14 -0.83 -16.14 11.91
N PHE A 15 -0.65 -15.58 13.10
CA PHE A 15 0.64 -15.05 13.54
C PHE A 15 1.63 -16.17 13.86
N GLU A 16 1.27 -17.13 14.70
CA GLU A 16 2.18 -18.18 15.19
C GLU A 16 2.59 -19.16 14.09
N LEU A 17 1.68 -19.51 13.19
CA LEU A 17 1.96 -20.51 12.14
C LEU A 17 2.53 -19.89 10.86
N TYR A 18 2.15 -18.66 10.54
CA TYR A 18 2.42 -18.07 9.23
C TYR A 18 3.06 -16.66 9.28
N GLY A 19 3.21 -16.07 10.47
CA GLY A 19 3.78 -14.73 10.64
C GLY A 19 2.86 -13.58 10.23
N TYR A 20 1.59 -13.85 9.93
CA TYR A 20 0.62 -12.80 9.60
C TYR A 20 0.05 -12.17 10.86
N ASP A 21 0.61 -11.04 11.28
CA ASP A 21 0.12 -10.32 12.46
C ASP A 21 -1.06 -9.40 12.12
N PHE A 22 -2.24 -9.80 12.57
CA PHE A 22 -3.47 -9.02 12.47
C PHE A 22 -4.02 -8.63 13.85
N THR A 23 -3.30 -8.85 14.95
CA THR A 23 -3.87 -8.74 16.31
C THR A 23 -4.34 -7.32 16.65
N ASN A 24 -3.66 -6.31 16.10
CA ASN A 24 -3.97 -4.88 16.30
C ASN A 24 -4.72 -4.26 15.10
N TYR A 25 -5.31 -5.10 14.25
CA TYR A 25 -6.25 -4.64 13.23
C TYR A 25 -7.64 -4.42 13.86
N SER A 26 -8.45 -3.60 13.21
CA SER A 26 -9.84 -3.35 13.61
C SER A 26 -10.64 -4.66 13.66
N LYS A 27 -10.88 -5.15 14.89
CA LYS A 27 -11.65 -6.38 15.15
C LYS A 27 -13.00 -6.39 14.46
N ALA A 28 -13.72 -5.26 14.48
CA ALA A 28 -15.02 -5.13 13.81
C ALA A 28 -14.91 -5.29 12.28
N SER A 29 -13.86 -4.73 11.67
CA SER A 29 -13.60 -4.87 10.23
C SER A 29 -13.23 -6.30 9.87
N LEU A 30 -12.32 -6.93 10.63
CA LEU A 30 -11.92 -8.32 10.45
C LEU A 30 -13.11 -9.27 10.61
N LYS A 31 -13.87 -9.14 11.70
CA LYS A 31 -15.08 -9.95 11.97
C LYS A 31 -16.03 -9.96 10.77
N ARG A 32 -16.35 -8.77 10.25
CA ARG A 32 -17.24 -8.64 9.08
C ARG A 32 -16.68 -9.35 7.84
N ARG A 33 -15.37 -9.30 7.60
CA ARG A 33 -14.72 -9.96 6.45
C ARG A 33 -14.68 -11.47 6.60
N ILE A 34 -14.30 -11.95 7.78
CA ILE A 34 -14.29 -13.38 8.11
C ILE A 34 -15.70 -13.95 7.95
N LEU A 35 -16.72 -13.28 8.49
CA LEU A 35 -18.13 -13.70 8.36
C LEU A 35 -18.60 -13.72 6.89
N ARG A 36 -18.22 -12.69 6.11
CA ARG A 36 -18.51 -12.66 4.66
C ARG A 36 -17.86 -13.84 3.95
N LEU A 37 -16.59 -14.12 4.24
CA LEU A 37 -15.85 -15.22 3.63
C LEU A 37 -16.47 -16.58 3.99
N CYS A 38 -16.84 -16.77 5.26
CA CYS A 38 -17.57 -17.96 5.71
C CYS A 38 -18.87 -18.18 4.92
N SER A 39 -19.60 -17.09 4.64
CA SER A 39 -20.83 -17.15 3.84
C SER A 39 -20.56 -17.49 2.37
N LEU A 40 -19.57 -16.85 1.75
CA LEU A 40 -19.21 -17.07 0.34
C LEU A 40 -18.72 -18.50 0.10
N ASP A 41 -17.86 -18.99 0.98
CA ASP A 41 -17.23 -20.30 0.86
C ASP A 41 -18.04 -21.40 1.56
N LYS A 42 -19.21 -21.05 2.12
CA LYS A 42 -20.19 -21.95 2.74
C LYS A 42 -19.64 -22.82 3.87
N PHE A 43 -18.81 -22.23 4.74
CA PHE A 43 -18.29 -22.94 5.90
C PHE A 43 -19.41 -23.25 6.92
N PRO A 44 -19.57 -24.51 7.34
CA PRO A 44 -20.62 -24.91 8.27
C PRO A 44 -20.34 -24.48 9.72
N SER A 45 -19.08 -24.22 10.07
CA SER A 45 -18.66 -23.81 11.41
C SER A 45 -17.31 -23.09 11.40
N PHE A 46 -16.98 -22.40 12.49
CA PHE A 46 -15.65 -21.83 12.71
C PHE A 46 -14.55 -22.90 12.74
N ALA A 47 -14.84 -24.08 13.32
CA ALA A 47 -13.89 -25.18 13.37
C ALA A 47 -13.47 -25.65 11.96
N GLU A 48 -14.42 -25.71 11.02
CA GLU A 48 -14.13 -26.09 9.63
C GLU A 48 -13.31 -25.02 8.90
N LEU A 49 -13.66 -23.73 9.09
CA LEU A 49 -12.86 -22.62 8.57
C LEU A 49 -11.42 -22.70 9.07
N ARG A 50 -11.24 -22.81 10.38
CA ARG A 50 -9.94 -22.86 11.04
C ARG A 50 -9.13 -24.08 10.57
N TYR A 51 -9.76 -25.25 10.46
CA TYR A 51 -9.12 -26.45 9.93
C TYR A 51 -8.65 -26.27 8.49
N ARG A 52 -9.49 -25.66 7.64
CA ARG A 52 -9.15 -25.40 6.24
C ARG A 52 -7.98 -24.44 6.10
N ILE A 53 -7.96 -23.35 6.87
CA ILE A 53 -6.85 -22.39 6.90
C ILE A 53 -5.54 -23.09 7.29
N LYS A 54 -5.60 -24.03 8.26
CA LYS A 54 -4.42 -24.75 8.73
C LYS A 54 -3.92 -25.84 7.77
N SER A 55 -4.82 -26.47 7.03
CA SER A 55 -4.52 -27.65 6.21
C SER A 55 -4.33 -27.37 4.72
N ASP A 56 -4.82 -26.23 4.20
CA ASP A 56 -4.75 -25.88 2.78
C ASP A 56 -4.02 -24.55 2.57
N PRO A 57 -2.75 -24.58 2.13
CA PRO A 57 -1.96 -23.38 1.83
C PRO A 57 -2.58 -22.48 0.75
N THR A 58 -3.28 -23.06 -0.24
CA THR A 58 -3.97 -22.29 -1.27
C THR A 58 -5.16 -21.55 -0.68
N TYR A 59 -5.90 -22.20 0.24
CA TYR A 59 -6.98 -21.54 0.96
C TYR A 59 -6.46 -20.47 1.92
N LEU A 60 -5.34 -20.69 2.62
CA LEU A 60 -4.69 -19.65 3.44
C LEU A 60 -4.39 -18.39 2.62
N GLN A 61 -3.82 -18.53 1.43
CA GLN A 61 -3.53 -17.41 0.54
C GLN A 61 -4.81 -16.65 0.18
N ARG A 62 -5.87 -17.38 -0.22
CA ARG A 62 -7.19 -16.80 -0.48
C ARG A 62 -7.74 -16.06 0.73
N PHE A 63 -7.67 -16.68 1.90
CA PHE A 63 -8.16 -16.14 3.16
C PHE A 63 -7.47 -14.80 3.45
N VAL A 64 -6.13 -14.78 3.44
CA VAL A 64 -5.33 -13.56 3.64
C VAL A 64 -5.70 -12.49 2.61
N GLU A 65 -5.83 -12.84 1.33
CA GLU A 65 -6.23 -11.91 0.26
C GLU A 65 -7.61 -11.28 0.45
N GLU A 66 -8.55 -11.96 1.11
CA GLU A 66 -9.92 -11.47 1.35
C GLU A 66 -10.07 -10.67 2.65
N ILE A 67 -9.32 -11.05 3.68
CA ILE A 67 -9.31 -10.30 4.95
C ILE A 67 -8.44 -9.04 4.85
N THR A 68 -7.43 -9.03 3.97
CA THR A 68 -6.67 -7.83 3.58
C THR A 68 -7.36 -7.16 2.40
N VAL A 69 -7.44 -5.82 2.36
CA VAL A 69 -8.02 -5.14 1.19
C VAL A 69 -6.91 -4.81 0.22
N ASN A 70 -6.82 -5.60 -0.84
CA ASN A 70 -5.78 -5.45 -1.84
C ASN A 70 -6.27 -4.67 -3.09
N VAL A 71 -7.49 -4.11 -3.06
CA VAL A 71 -8.00 -3.31 -4.19
C VAL A 71 -7.25 -1.98 -4.26
N THR A 72 -6.40 -1.88 -5.27
CA THR A 72 -5.64 -0.68 -5.61
C THR A 72 -5.79 -0.38 -7.10
N GLU A 73 -5.53 0.87 -7.47
CA GLU A 73 -5.70 1.39 -8.82
C GLU A 73 -4.53 2.29 -9.15
N MET A 74 -4.11 2.30 -10.42
CA MET A 74 -3.09 3.24 -10.85
C MET A 74 -3.66 4.66 -10.82
N PHE A 75 -2.84 5.60 -10.35
CA PHE A 75 -3.18 7.01 -10.20
C PHE A 75 -4.45 7.26 -9.36
N ARG A 76 -4.74 6.39 -8.39
CA ARG A 76 -5.91 6.50 -7.49
C ARG A 76 -5.96 7.88 -6.81
N ASP A 77 -7.13 8.50 -6.82
CA ASP A 77 -7.34 9.91 -6.45
C ASP A 77 -6.47 10.84 -7.34
N PRO A 78 -6.86 11.10 -8.61
CA PRO A 78 -5.97 11.77 -9.57
C PRO A 78 -5.43 13.14 -9.12
N GLN A 79 -6.21 13.89 -8.35
CA GLN A 79 -5.80 15.18 -7.80
C GLN A 79 -4.63 15.05 -6.79
N PHE A 80 -4.57 13.96 -6.03
CA PHE A 80 -3.44 13.64 -5.16
C PHE A 80 -2.15 13.47 -5.96
N TYR A 81 -2.20 12.69 -7.06
CA TYR A 81 -1.06 12.49 -7.96
C TYR A 81 -0.67 13.77 -8.70
N LYS A 82 -1.65 14.61 -9.04
CA LYS A 82 -1.38 15.94 -9.61
C LYS A 82 -0.58 16.79 -8.65
N THR A 83 -0.94 16.85 -7.36
CA THR A 83 -0.17 17.56 -6.34
C THR A 83 1.22 16.96 -6.13
N LEU A 84 1.37 15.63 -6.15
CA LEU A 84 2.70 15.01 -6.13
C LEU A 84 3.56 15.50 -7.30
N ARG A 85 3.00 15.49 -8.52
CA ARG A 85 3.67 15.92 -9.75
C ARG A 85 4.08 17.38 -9.73
N THR A 86 3.20 18.28 -9.29
CA THR A 86 3.42 19.73 -9.45
C THR A 86 4.11 20.39 -8.27
N GLU A 87 4.06 19.79 -7.08
CA GLU A 87 4.53 20.44 -5.85
C GLU A 87 5.59 19.62 -5.11
N VAL A 88 5.32 18.33 -4.87
CA VAL A 88 6.17 17.49 -4.01
C VAL A 88 7.43 17.03 -4.75
N LEU A 89 7.25 16.31 -5.87
CA LEU A 89 8.37 15.72 -6.60
C LEU A 89 9.34 16.77 -7.17
N PRO A 90 8.90 17.94 -7.68
CA PRO A 90 9.83 19.00 -8.06
C PRO A 90 10.69 19.50 -6.89
N SER A 91 10.12 19.62 -5.68
CA SER A 91 10.90 20.00 -4.48
C SER A 91 11.96 18.96 -4.14
N LEU A 92 11.62 17.67 -4.23
CA LEU A 92 12.55 16.56 -4.02
C LEU A 92 13.58 16.44 -5.14
N GLY A 93 13.28 16.96 -6.34
CA GLY A 93 14.17 16.97 -7.49
C GLY A 93 15.48 17.75 -7.28
N SER A 94 15.57 18.59 -6.25
CA SER A 94 16.82 19.24 -5.85
C SER A 94 17.82 18.29 -5.17
N LYS A 95 17.34 17.15 -4.63
CA LYS A 95 18.19 16.17 -3.96
C LYS A 95 19.02 15.36 -4.96
N PRO A 96 20.25 14.95 -4.58
CA PRO A 96 21.10 14.10 -5.44
C PRO A 96 20.54 12.68 -5.57
N PHE A 97 19.80 12.20 -4.56
CA PHE A 97 19.16 10.89 -4.54
C PHE A 97 17.84 10.98 -3.79
N ILE A 98 16.81 10.27 -4.25
CA ILE A 98 15.45 10.32 -3.69
C ILE A 98 15.03 8.90 -3.26
N ARG A 99 14.70 8.73 -1.99
CA ARG A 99 14.13 7.47 -1.46
C ARG A 99 12.64 7.65 -1.17
N ILE A 100 11.82 6.81 -1.79
CA ILE A 100 10.36 6.83 -1.61
C ILE A 100 9.93 5.49 -1.05
N TRP A 101 9.13 5.49 0.01
CA TRP A 101 8.55 4.27 0.58
C TRP A 101 7.05 4.21 0.30
N HIS A 102 6.60 3.13 -0.35
CA HIS A 102 5.21 2.73 -0.46
C HIS A 102 4.92 1.62 0.57
N ALA A 103 4.35 2.01 1.71
CA ALA A 103 3.97 1.13 2.79
C ALA A 103 2.55 0.57 2.56
N GLY A 104 2.43 -0.74 2.37
CA GLY A 104 1.20 -1.42 1.97
C GLY A 104 0.92 -1.27 0.48
N CYS A 105 1.91 -1.62 -0.36
CA CYS A 105 1.85 -1.38 -1.80
C CYS A 105 0.88 -2.29 -2.57
N SER A 106 0.32 -3.32 -1.93
CA SER A 106 -0.54 -4.33 -2.57
C SER A 106 0.11 -4.89 -3.84
N THR A 107 -0.63 -4.98 -4.95
CA THR A 107 -0.20 -5.49 -6.25
C THR A 107 0.66 -4.53 -7.08
N GLY A 108 1.05 -3.38 -6.51
CA GLY A 108 2.09 -2.51 -7.07
C GLY A 108 1.60 -1.31 -7.90
N GLU A 109 0.31 -1.15 -8.12
CA GLU A 109 -0.28 -0.09 -8.94
C GLU A 109 0.19 1.32 -8.52
N GLU A 110 0.28 1.58 -7.20
CA GLU A 110 0.75 2.86 -6.66
C GLU A 110 2.24 3.10 -6.99
N VAL A 111 3.05 2.04 -6.94
CA VAL A 111 4.49 2.09 -7.18
C VAL A 111 4.78 2.37 -8.65
N TYR A 112 4.08 1.68 -9.58
CA TYR A 112 4.19 1.95 -11.02
C TYR A 112 3.69 3.35 -11.39
N SER A 113 2.62 3.82 -10.73
CA SER A 113 2.13 5.20 -10.91
C SER A 113 3.21 6.21 -10.52
N MET A 114 3.88 6.01 -9.38
CA MET A 114 4.99 6.85 -8.94
C MET A 114 6.18 6.79 -9.89
N ALA A 115 6.56 5.60 -10.37
CA ALA A 115 7.66 5.43 -11.32
C ALA A 115 7.42 6.19 -12.63
N ILE A 116 6.18 6.19 -13.13
CA ILE A 116 5.79 6.97 -14.30
C ILE A 116 5.92 8.47 -14.04
N LEU A 117 5.40 8.97 -12.90
CA LEU A 117 5.56 10.38 -12.50
C LEU A 117 7.04 10.78 -12.46
N LEU A 118 7.87 9.97 -11.81
CA LEU A 118 9.31 10.21 -11.72
C LEU A 118 9.99 10.17 -13.08
N LYS A 119 9.57 9.26 -13.98
CA LYS A 119 10.12 9.19 -15.33
C LYS A 119 9.81 10.46 -16.11
N GLU A 120 8.57 10.91 -16.08
CA GLU A 120 8.11 12.12 -16.78
C GLU A 120 8.77 13.40 -16.25
N LEU A 121 9.08 13.44 -14.97
CA LEU A 121 9.80 14.56 -14.34
C LEU A 121 11.32 14.44 -14.47
N ASN A 122 11.83 13.43 -15.18
CA ASN A 122 13.26 13.12 -15.29
C ASN A 122 13.95 12.96 -13.91
N LEU A 123 13.28 12.30 -12.97
CA LEU A 123 13.76 12.01 -11.62
C LEU A 123 14.03 10.52 -11.39
N LEU A 124 13.45 9.62 -12.19
CA LEU A 124 13.52 8.17 -11.97
C LEU A 124 14.97 7.64 -11.86
N HIS A 125 15.88 8.18 -12.66
CA HIS A 125 17.28 7.73 -12.72
C HIS A 125 18.01 7.86 -11.36
N LYS A 126 17.59 8.80 -10.52
CA LYS A 126 18.16 9.09 -9.19
C LYS A 126 17.19 8.80 -8.04
N SER A 127 16.16 8.00 -8.30
CA SER A 127 15.19 7.59 -7.30
C SER A 127 15.31 6.11 -6.96
N LEU A 128 14.87 5.73 -5.76
CA LEU A 128 14.70 4.35 -5.32
C LEU A 128 13.37 4.21 -4.59
N LEU A 129 12.52 3.34 -5.13
CA LEU A 129 11.16 3.06 -4.66
C LEU A 129 11.19 1.79 -3.81
N TYR A 130 11.01 1.94 -2.50
CA TYR A 130 10.82 0.82 -1.59
C TYR A 130 9.33 0.51 -1.53
N ALA A 131 8.93 -0.69 -1.90
CA ALA A 131 7.55 -1.12 -1.95
C ALA A 131 7.38 -2.32 -1.02
N THR A 132 6.58 -2.15 0.03
CA THR A 132 6.45 -3.16 1.06
C THR A 132 5.02 -3.53 1.32
N ASP A 133 4.79 -4.80 1.61
CA ASP A 133 3.47 -5.33 1.97
C ASP A 133 3.62 -6.49 2.95
N LEU A 134 2.57 -6.79 3.70
CA LEU A 134 2.51 -7.96 4.58
C LEU A 134 2.34 -9.25 3.76
N ASN A 135 1.65 -9.17 2.62
CA ASN A 135 1.33 -10.35 1.82
C ASN A 135 2.40 -10.59 0.73
N PRO A 136 3.22 -11.67 0.83
CA PRO A 136 4.24 -11.97 -0.18
C PRO A 136 3.64 -12.23 -1.57
N THR A 137 2.40 -12.71 -1.64
CA THR A 137 1.73 -13.00 -2.93
C THR A 137 1.52 -11.74 -3.76
N VAL A 138 1.07 -10.64 -3.14
CA VAL A 138 0.82 -9.39 -3.87
C VAL A 138 2.13 -8.72 -4.28
N LEU A 139 3.19 -8.89 -3.48
CA LEU A 139 4.54 -8.46 -3.84
C LEU A 139 5.08 -9.22 -5.07
N GLU A 140 4.82 -10.51 -5.18
CA GLU A 140 5.21 -11.29 -6.38
C GLU A 140 4.42 -10.85 -7.63
N LYS A 141 3.15 -10.45 -7.47
CA LYS A 141 2.37 -9.84 -8.55
C LYS A 141 2.98 -8.48 -8.95
N ALA A 142 3.31 -7.64 -7.97
CA ALA A 142 3.93 -6.33 -8.19
C ALA A 142 5.29 -6.42 -8.88
N ARG A 143 6.15 -7.36 -8.47
CA ARG A 143 7.45 -7.63 -9.09
C ARG A 143 7.35 -7.94 -10.58
N LYS A 144 6.30 -8.68 -10.99
CA LYS A 144 6.09 -9.04 -12.39
C LYS A 144 5.70 -7.83 -13.26
N GLY A 145 5.08 -6.81 -12.66
CA GLY A 145 4.61 -5.63 -13.40
C GLY A 145 3.53 -5.95 -14.43
N ILE A 146 2.77 -7.02 -14.20
CA ILE A 146 1.73 -7.52 -15.09
C ILE A 146 0.37 -7.22 -14.46
N PHE A 147 -0.48 -6.51 -15.20
CA PHE A 147 -1.81 -6.08 -14.73
C PHE A 147 -2.92 -6.50 -15.71
N PRO A 148 -4.13 -6.78 -15.22
CA PRO A 148 -5.25 -7.13 -16.08
C PRO A 148 -5.66 -5.99 -17.02
N LEU A 149 -5.84 -6.30 -18.31
CA LEU A 149 -6.28 -5.33 -19.32
C LEU A 149 -7.61 -4.62 -18.97
N PRO A 150 -8.62 -5.26 -18.35
CA PRO A 150 -9.90 -4.59 -18.05
C PRO A 150 -9.77 -3.34 -17.17
N HIS A 151 -8.74 -3.23 -16.32
CA HIS A 151 -8.56 -2.07 -15.45
C HIS A 151 -7.93 -0.87 -16.19
N LEU A 152 -7.35 -1.09 -17.38
CA LEU A 152 -6.57 -0.06 -18.05
C LEU A 152 -7.36 1.17 -18.50
N LYS A 153 -8.65 1.01 -18.78
CA LYS A 153 -9.51 2.15 -19.10
C LYS A 153 -9.52 3.15 -17.93
N GLN A 154 -9.80 2.65 -16.73
CA GLN A 154 -9.82 3.47 -15.51
C GLN A 154 -8.43 4.03 -15.19
N TYR A 155 -7.37 3.23 -15.36
CA TYR A 155 -5.99 3.70 -15.10
C TYR A 155 -5.59 4.83 -16.06
N SER A 156 -5.96 4.73 -17.34
CA SER A 156 -5.71 5.77 -18.32
C SER A 156 -6.48 7.06 -18.02
N GLU A 157 -7.75 6.95 -17.62
CA GLU A 157 -8.56 8.09 -17.19
C GLU A 157 -7.94 8.79 -15.97
N ASN A 158 -7.56 8.01 -14.94
CA ASN A 158 -6.90 8.54 -13.75
C ASN A 158 -5.56 9.21 -14.09
N TYR A 159 -4.75 8.58 -14.94
CA TYR A 159 -3.47 9.12 -15.40
C TYR A 159 -3.64 10.47 -16.11
N ILE A 160 -4.61 10.59 -17.03
CA ILE A 160 -4.92 11.86 -17.72
C ILE A 160 -5.33 12.93 -16.70
N LEU A 161 -6.26 12.60 -15.79
CA LEU A 161 -6.74 13.52 -14.75
C LEU A 161 -5.62 13.94 -13.78
N SER A 162 -4.60 13.10 -13.58
CA SER A 162 -3.41 13.40 -12.77
C SER A 162 -2.38 14.29 -13.47
N GLY A 163 -2.63 14.67 -14.73
CA GLY A 163 -1.75 15.51 -15.54
C GLY A 163 -0.66 14.76 -16.29
N GLY A 164 -0.94 13.52 -16.71
CA GLY A 164 -0.07 12.76 -17.61
C GLY A 164 0.28 13.54 -18.89
N ILE A 165 1.52 13.39 -19.37
CA ILE A 165 2.07 14.24 -20.46
C ILE A 165 2.20 13.54 -21.81
N GLN A 166 1.99 12.23 -21.85
CA GLN A 166 2.01 11.40 -23.06
C GLN A 166 0.93 10.31 -23.00
N ASP A 167 0.75 9.51 -24.04
CA ASP A 167 -0.22 8.41 -24.00
C ASP A 167 0.16 7.37 -22.95
N PHE A 168 -0.80 6.92 -22.14
CA PHE A 168 -0.54 5.93 -21.09
C PHE A 168 -0.01 4.59 -21.66
N SER A 169 -0.43 4.24 -22.88
CA SER A 169 0.05 3.08 -23.64
C SER A 169 1.54 3.11 -23.96
N SER A 170 2.19 4.26 -23.87
CA SER A 170 3.64 4.35 -24.03
C SER A 170 4.41 3.64 -22.92
N TYR A 171 3.81 3.34 -21.76
CA TYR A 171 4.49 2.78 -20.59
C TYR A 171 4.38 1.26 -20.46
N TYR A 172 3.58 0.60 -21.30
CA TYR A 172 3.36 -0.84 -21.22
C TYR A 172 3.26 -1.47 -22.61
N THR A 173 3.31 -2.80 -22.63
CA THR A 173 2.95 -3.63 -23.78
C THR A 173 1.72 -4.45 -23.43
N ALA A 174 0.79 -4.63 -24.36
CA ALA A 174 -0.45 -5.37 -24.13
C ALA A 174 -0.47 -6.67 -24.94
N HIS A 175 -0.61 -7.80 -24.26
CA HIS A 175 -0.69 -9.13 -24.88
C HIS A 175 -1.63 -10.04 -24.09
N TYR A 176 -2.46 -10.83 -24.78
CA TYR A 176 -3.31 -11.87 -24.17
C TYR A 176 -4.17 -11.41 -22.98
N GLY A 177 -4.79 -10.23 -23.07
CA GLY A 177 -5.66 -9.70 -22.00
C GLY A 177 -4.91 -9.24 -20.74
N GLN A 178 -3.60 -9.15 -20.81
CA GLN A 178 -2.72 -8.63 -19.77
C GLN A 178 -1.89 -7.48 -20.34
N VAL A 179 -1.38 -6.63 -19.46
CA VAL A 179 -0.38 -5.62 -19.81
C VAL A 179 0.85 -5.80 -18.96
N LYS A 180 2.03 -5.68 -19.58
CA LYS A 180 3.32 -5.68 -18.89
C LYS A 180 3.94 -4.29 -19.01
N PHE A 181 4.17 -3.64 -17.87
CA PHE A 181 4.88 -2.36 -17.84
C PHE A 181 6.34 -2.55 -18.24
N ARG A 182 6.92 -1.51 -18.85
CA ARG A 182 8.32 -1.53 -19.30
C ARG A 182 9.27 -1.76 -18.12
N GLU A 183 10.29 -2.59 -18.33
CA GLU A 183 11.23 -3.02 -17.27
C GLU A 183 12.00 -1.86 -16.66
N GLU A 184 12.29 -0.81 -17.44
CA GLU A 184 12.91 0.43 -16.96
C GLU A 184 12.16 1.08 -15.77
N LEU A 185 10.84 0.87 -15.64
CA LEU A 185 10.07 1.39 -14.53
C LEU A 185 10.33 0.62 -13.24
N SER A 186 10.56 -0.70 -13.34
CA SER A 186 10.77 -1.58 -12.18
C SER A 186 12.22 -1.70 -11.73
N GLU A 187 13.19 -1.31 -12.57
CA GLU A 187 14.63 -1.30 -12.24
C GLU A 187 14.97 -0.51 -10.97
N LYS A 188 14.12 0.45 -10.59
CA LYS A 188 14.30 1.31 -9.41
C LYS A 188 13.39 0.93 -8.25
N MET A 189 12.81 -0.27 -8.27
CA MET A 189 11.90 -0.76 -7.25
C MET A 189 12.53 -1.87 -6.41
N ILE A 190 12.41 -1.77 -5.08
CA ILE A 190 12.76 -2.83 -4.14
C ILE A 190 11.46 -3.31 -3.50
N PHE A 191 11.11 -4.57 -3.75
CA PHE A 191 9.95 -5.22 -3.14
C PHE A 191 10.39 -6.12 -1.99
N SER A 192 9.86 -5.89 -0.80
CA SER A 192 10.14 -6.71 0.38
C SER A 192 8.91 -6.87 1.26
N THR A 193 8.78 -8.03 1.90
CA THR A 193 7.80 -8.20 2.97
C THR A 193 8.16 -7.28 4.13
N HIS A 194 7.18 -6.56 4.67
CA HIS A 194 7.37 -5.72 5.85
C HIS A 194 6.10 -5.70 6.67
N ASN A 195 6.23 -5.99 7.96
CA ASN A 195 5.14 -5.86 8.89
C ASN A 195 5.21 -4.49 9.59
N LEU A 196 4.29 -3.60 9.25
CA LEU A 196 4.19 -2.27 9.89
C LEU A 196 3.92 -2.34 11.41
N VAL A 197 3.50 -3.51 11.94
CA VAL A 197 3.26 -3.73 13.37
C VAL A 197 4.56 -3.97 14.15
N SER A 198 5.49 -4.77 13.60
CA SER A 198 6.67 -5.26 14.33
C SER A 198 7.99 -4.72 13.82
N ASP A 199 8.05 -4.30 12.56
CA ASP A 199 9.31 -4.01 11.88
C ASP A 199 9.63 -2.51 12.00
N ARG A 200 10.89 -2.22 12.36
CA ARG A 200 11.44 -0.87 12.31
C ARG A 200 11.90 -0.55 10.90
N SER A 201 11.90 0.74 10.55
CA SER A 201 12.57 1.17 9.33
C SER A 201 14.08 1.09 9.49
N PHE A 202 14.74 0.65 8.43
CA PHE A 202 16.19 0.60 8.32
C PHE A 202 16.76 1.77 7.51
N ASN A 203 15.91 2.67 6.99
CA ASN A 203 16.30 3.75 6.10
C ASN A 203 15.64 5.09 6.47
N GLU A 204 16.30 6.17 6.06
CA GLU A 204 15.72 7.51 6.01
C GLU A 204 15.12 7.75 4.61
N PHE A 205 13.85 8.17 4.56
CA PHE A 205 13.08 8.41 3.34
C PHE A 205 12.77 9.88 3.10
N ASP A 206 12.62 10.27 1.83
CA ASP A 206 12.23 11.62 1.41
C ASP A 206 10.72 11.77 1.25
N LEU A 207 10.05 10.68 0.90
CA LEU A 207 8.60 10.59 0.76
C LEU A 207 8.13 9.21 1.23
N ILE A 208 7.15 9.18 2.13
CA ILE A 208 6.46 7.96 2.54
C ILE A 208 5.00 8.05 2.09
N LEU A 209 4.51 7.04 1.41
CA LEU A 209 3.11 6.84 1.05
C LEU A 209 2.58 5.64 1.84
N CYS A 210 1.49 5.86 2.56
CA CYS A 210 0.73 4.80 3.23
C CYS A 210 -0.75 5.09 3.04
N ARG A 211 -1.29 4.65 1.90
CA ARG A 211 -2.62 5.04 1.44
C ARG A 211 -3.61 3.89 1.51
N ASN A 212 -4.73 4.15 2.18
CA ASN A 212 -5.82 3.19 2.37
C ASN A 212 -5.42 1.94 3.14
N VAL A 213 -4.48 2.06 4.07
CA VAL A 213 -3.94 0.97 4.91
C VAL A 213 -4.31 1.18 6.38
N LEU A 214 -4.08 2.38 6.91
CA LEU A 214 -4.32 2.74 8.32
C LEU A 214 -5.80 2.58 8.73
N ILE A 215 -6.72 2.69 7.77
CA ILE A 215 -8.16 2.46 8.00
C ILE A 215 -8.49 1.04 8.47
N TYR A 216 -7.56 0.09 8.38
CA TYR A 216 -7.72 -1.27 8.89
C TYR A 216 -7.15 -1.47 10.29
N PHE A 217 -6.39 -0.50 10.80
CA PHE A 217 -5.74 -0.58 12.10
C PHE A 217 -6.63 -0.03 13.21
N ASP A 218 -6.45 -0.54 14.43
CA ASP A 218 -6.98 0.15 15.61
C ASP A 218 -6.19 1.44 15.90
N LYS A 219 -6.62 2.20 16.91
CA LYS A 219 -6.01 3.50 17.22
C LYS A 219 -4.55 3.37 17.68
N ASP A 220 -4.23 2.33 18.44
CA ASP A 220 -2.91 2.16 19.03
C ASP A 220 -1.89 1.75 17.95
N LEU A 221 -2.31 0.90 17.01
CA LEU A 221 -1.50 0.55 15.85
C LEU A 221 -1.36 1.73 14.87
N GLN A 222 -2.43 2.49 14.60
CA GLN A 222 -2.30 3.71 13.79
C GLN A 222 -1.25 4.65 14.37
N GLU A 223 -1.31 4.89 15.67
CA GLU A 223 -0.37 5.75 16.38
C GLU A 223 1.07 5.21 16.34
N THR A 224 1.25 3.89 16.48
CA THR A 224 2.57 3.24 16.36
C THR A 224 3.15 3.37 14.95
N VAL A 225 2.34 3.13 13.92
CA VAL A 225 2.76 3.24 12.51
C VAL A 225 3.07 4.69 12.13
N LEU A 226 2.32 5.66 12.65
CA LEU A 226 2.61 7.07 12.40
C LEU A 226 3.91 7.53 13.06
N ARG A 227 4.26 7.02 14.25
CA ARG A 227 5.58 7.24 14.87
C ARG A 227 6.69 6.59 14.05
N LEU A 228 6.50 5.37 13.58
CA LEU A 228 7.44 4.71 12.68
C LEU A 228 7.70 5.58 11.44
N PHE A 229 6.66 6.11 10.80
CA PHE A 229 6.83 7.00 9.66
C PHE A 229 7.56 8.29 10.01
N ASP A 230 7.27 8.88 11.16
CA ASP A 230 7.99 10.07 11.62
C ASP A 230 9.49 9.79 11.82
N GLU A 231 9.84 8.69 12.49
CA GLU A 231 11.23 8.28 12.71
C GLU A 231 11.96 7.93 11.40
N SER A 232 11.22 7.44 10.41
CA SER A 232 11.77 7.00 9.11
C SER A 232 11.88 8.14 8.09
N LEU A 233 11.19 9.25 8.31
CA LEU A 233 11.12 10.36 7.37
C LEU A 233 12.21 11.37 7.69
N GLY A 234 13.06 11.64 6.70
CA GLY A 234 14.09 12.66 6.80
C GLY A 234 13.51 14.06 6.99
N SER A 235 14.36 14.96 7.48
CA SER A 235 14.00 16.37 7.64
C SER A 235 13.44 16.95 6.34
N LEU A 236 12.37 17.75 6.46
CA LEU A 236 11.65 18.35 5.33
C LEU A 236 11.05 17.37 4.32
N GLY A 237 11.02 16.06 4.64
CA GLY A 237 10.37 15.03 3.84
C GLY A 237 8.84 15.13 3.86
N TYR A 238 8.20 14.26 3.09
CA TYR A 238 6.75 14.24 2.92
C TYR A 238 6.13 12.93 3.39
N LEU A 239 5.02 13.01 4.09
CA LEU A 239 4.15 11.87 4.42
C LEU A 239 2.83 12.04 3.68
N ALA A 240 2.41 11.00 2.97
CA ALA A 240 1.22 11.02 2.15
C ALA A 240 0.30 9.85 2.53
N LEU A 241 -0.95 10.16 2.88
CA LEU A 241 -1.96 9.19 3.31
C LEU A 241 -3.15 9.19 2.36
N GLY A 242 -4.04 8.21 2.52
CA GLY A 242 -5.28 8.11 1.74
C GLY A 242 -6.33 9.10 2.20
N SER A 243 -7.33 9.33 1.34
CA SER A 243 -8.39 10.34 1.53
C SER A 243 -9.16 10.23 2.86
N LYS A 244 -9.28 9.02 3.42
CA LYS A 244 -9.96 8.73 4.69
C LYS A 244 -9.04 8.69 5.91
N GLU A 245 -7.76 9.02 5.75
CA GLU A 245 -6.74 8.94 6.79
C GLU A 245 -6.27 10.34 7.20
N THR A 246 -5.69 10.48 8.40
CA THR A 246 -5.35 11.79 8.95
C THR A 246 -4.28 11.69 10.03
N LEU A 247 -3.41 12.71 10.10
CA LEU A 247 -2.46 12.89 11.20
C LEU A 247 -3.05 13.61 12.42
N LYS A 248 -4.18 14.31 12.27
CA LYS A 248 -4.69 15.31 13.24
C LYS A 248 -4.82 14.85 14.71
N PHE A 249 -4.86 13.54 14.97
CA PHE A 249 -5.04 12.98 16.31
C PHE A 249 -3.86 12.12 16.76
N SER A 250 -2.76 12.14 16.01
CA SER A 250 -1.54 11.41 16.35
C SER A 250 -0.58 12.27 17.17
N SER A 251 0.30 11.64 17.95
CA SER A 251 1.32 12.36 18.72
C SER A 251 2.29 13.16 17.85
N VAL A 252 2.51 12.70 16.61
CA VAL A 252 3.44 13.32 15.66
C VAL A 252 2.82 14.50 14.90
N ALA A 253 1.51 14.74 15.00
CA ALA A 253 0.78 15.71 14.19
C ALA A 253 1.41 17.11 14.16
N ALA A 254 1.95 17.55 15.31
CA ALA A 254 2.57 18.87 15.47
C ALA A 254 3.87 19.04 14.65
N GLN A 255 4.53 17.94 14.26
CA GLN A 255 5.75 17.96 13.45
C GLN A 255 5.47 18.17 11.96
N TYR A 256 4.20 18.21 11.57
CA TYR A 256 3.79 18.18 10.17
C TYR A 256 2.92 19.38 9.79
N ARG A 257 3.17 19.91 8.60
CA ARG A 257 2.30 20.90 7.95
C ARG A 257 1.60 20.27 6.76
N GLN A 258 0.26 20.30 6.75
CA GLN A 258 -0.51 19.80 5.62
C GLN A 258 -0.31 20.70 4.39
N LEU A 259 -0.07 20.08 3.24
CA LEU A 259 0.01 20.74 1.94
C LEU A 259 -1.39 20.78 1.32
N ASN A 260 -1.89 21.99 1.07
CA ASN A 260 -3.18 22.23 0.43
C ASN A 260 -4.33 21.45 1.10
N ARG A 261 -5.28 20.96 0.30
CA ARG A 261 -6.41 20.13 0.76
C ARG A 261 -6.13 18.63 0.67
N GLU A 262 -5.06 18.25 -0.01
CA GLU A 262 -4.67 16.85 -0.19
C GLU A 262 -4.12 16.26 1.11
N LYS A 263 -4.17 14.94 1.21
CA LYS A 263 -3.65 14.17 2.36
C LYS A 263 -2.14 13.98 2.24
N ILE A 264 -1.44 15.10 2.08
CA ILE A 264 0.02 15.18 1.98
C ILE A 264 0.48 16.17 3.04
N TRP A 265 1.47 15.78 3.83
CA TRP A 265 2.05 16.59 4.88
C TRP A 265 3.55 16.67 4.70
N ARG A 266 4.11 17.84 4.96
CA ARG A 266 5.56 18.06 5.00
C ARG A 266 6.03 18.09 6.45
N LYS A 267 7.08 17.35 6.76
CA LYS A 267 7.75 17.40 8.07
C LYS A 267 8.44 18.74 8.23
N ILE A 268 8.28 19.39 9.38
CA ILE A 268 8.80 20.74 9.64
C ILE A 268 10.21 20.69 10.22
N HIS A 269 10.53 19.62 10.96
CA HIS A 269 11.79 19.41 11.67
C HIS A 269 12.42 18.07 11.30
#